data_AF-A0A3B0Q0B1-F1
#
_entry.id   AF-A0A3B0Q0B1-F1
#
_cell.length_a   1.000
_cell.length_b   1.000
_cell.length_c   1.000
_cell.angle_alpha   90.00
_cell.angle_beta   90.00
_cell.angle_gamma   90.00
#
_symmetry.space_group_name_H-M   'P 1'
#
loop_
_entity.id
_entity.type
_entity.pdbx_description
1 polymer ?
#
loop_
_entity_poly.entity_id
_entity_poly.type
_entity_poly.pdbx_seq_one_letter_code
_entity_poly.pdbx_strand_id
1 'polypeptide(L)'
;MKRKNILKFVSLLGIGSFVMLAAASCTSATTPTPNPEPKPDPMPNPPSGGMNGGDTNPGNDGGMENSAQQLSTAKTALTNLLSSKNTNVQMYSDYAKIKSDLTAAYTSAEATSQNSSATLEQVKSATSTLQTAINTAANEKKVFDENNSELVTAYTNLKTTLEGENTTLAAFNDSANYGGIKTHLMSLYNQAKTITTSTLLNDAGQSPNKDNVVKINKEITDSINPTLLNQQKANADMLATSFTKQVLNDAQLTSGSSETSMQTQPQPGNYSFVGYSVDVTTGSNNARPNWNFAQRKVW
;
A
#
# COMPACT_ATOMS: atom_id res chain seq x y z
N MET A 1 15.96 -5.72 -50.90
CA MET A 1 14.95 -5.40 -49.86
C MET A 1 15.56 -5.64 -48.49
N LYS A 2 15.64 -4.60 -47.64
CA LYS A 2 16.34 -4.64 -46.34
C LYS A 2 15.42 -5.22 -45.25
N ARG A 3 15.89 -6.22 -44.49
CA ARG A 3 15.22 -6.71 -43.28
C ARG A 3 15.55 -5.78 -42.11
N LYS A 4 14.53 -5.27 -41.42
CA LYS A 4 14.66 -4.55 -40.15
C LYS A 4 14.36 -5.51 -39.01
N ASN A 5 15.37 -5.85 -38.22
CA ASN A 5 15.19 -6.53 -36.94
C ASN A 5 14.91 -5.45 -35.88
N ILE A 6 13.70 -5.46 -35.31
CA ILE A 6 13.35 -4.63 -34.15
C ILE A 6 13.75 -5.39 -32.90
N LEU A 7 14.81 -4.93 -32.25
CA LEU A 7 15.24 -5.39 -30.95
C LEU A 7 14.38 -4.69 -29.89
N LYS A 8 13.46 -5.42 -29.23
CA LYS A 8 12.68 -4.89 -28.11
C LYS A 8 13.49 -5.08 -26.82
N PHE A 9 13.97 -3.98 -26.24
CA PHE A 9 14.43 -3.98 -24.85
C PHE A 9 13.21 -4.04 -23.94
N VAL A 10 12.94 -5.21 -23.37
CA VAL A 10 12.07 -5.33 -22.20
C VAL A 10 12.91 -4.96 -20.99
N SER A 11 12.69 -3.76 -20.47
CA SER A 11 13.23 -3.35 -19.17
C SER A 11 12.57 -4.20 -18.09
N LEU A 12 13.31 -5.21 -17.61
CA LEU A 12 12.97 -6.01 -16.45
C LEU A 12 13.59 -5.34 -15.22
N LEU A 13 12.95 -4.28 -14.72
CA LEU A 13 13.22 -3.79 -13.37
C LEU A 13 12.63 -4.81 -12.39
N GLY A 14 13.47 -5.80 -12.10
CA GLY A 14 13.21 -6.84 -11.11
C GLY A 14 12.95 -6.20 -9.76
N ILE A 15 11.74 -6.45 -9.26
CA ILE A 15 11.34 -6.22 -7.89
C ILE A 15 12.23 -7.14 -7.04
N GLY A 16 13.23 -6.56 -6.39
CA GLY A 16 14.09 -7.27 -5.46
C GLY A 16 13.29 -7.66 -4.23
N SER A 17 12.81 -8.90 -4.22
CA SER A 17 12.31 -9.59 -3.03
C SER A 17 13.44 -9.70 -2.01
N PHE A 18 13.41 -8.86 -0.97
CA PHE A 18 14.17 -9.13 0.24
C PHE A 18 13.37 -10.09 1.12
N VAL A 19 13.78 -11.36 1.11
CA VAL A 19 13.34 -12.36 2.09
C VAL A 19 13.98 -11.97 3.43
N MET A 20 13.19 -11.41 4.35
CA MET A 20 13.59 -11.37 5.76
C MET A 20 13.48 -12.79 6.32
N LEU A 21 14.63 -13.40 6.57
CA LEU A 21 14.76 -14.65 7.30
C LEU A 21 14.54 -14.36 8.80
N ALA A 22 13.32 -14.59 9.28
CA ALA A 22 13.02 -14.55 10.71
C ALA A 22 13.62 -15.80 11.38
N ALA A 23 14.70 -15.61 12.16
CA ALA A 23 15.15 -16.62 13.11
C ALA A 23 14.22 -16.59 14.33
N ALA A 24 13.37 -17.60 14.47
CA ALA A 24 12.67 -17.88 15.71
C ALA A 24 13.68 -18.39 16.75
N SER A 25 13.75 -17.74 17.91
CA SER A 25 14.31 -18.34 19.11
C SER A 25 13.42 -18.02 20.30
N CYS A 26 12.78 -19.07 20.81
CA CYS A 26 12.02 -19.07 22.05
C CYS A 26 12.98 -19.23 23.22
N THR A 27 12.99 -18.30 24.17
CA THR A 27 13.33 -18.59 25.57
C THR A 27 12.59 -17.63 26.52
N SER A 28 11.73 -18.25 27.33
CA SER A 28 11.31 -17.95 28.72
C SER A 28 11.27 -16.53 29.26
N ALA A 29 10.09 -16.20 29.78
CA ALA A 29 9.80 -15.03 30.59
C ALA A 29 10.57 -15.01 31.92
N THR A 30 11.19 -13.86 32.22
CA THR A 30 11.48 -13.40 33.57
C THR A 30 11.03 -11.94 33.71
N THR A 31 10.42 -11.65 34.86
CA THR A 31 9.82 -10.36 35.24
C THR A 31 10.88 -9.24 35.25
N PRO A 32 10.61 -8.04 34.70
CA PRO A 32 11.57 -6.95 34.73
C PRO A 32 11.53 -6.20 36.07
N THR A 33 12.68 -6.18 36.76
CA THR A 33 13.02 -5.21 37.79
C THR A 33 13.07 -3.79 37.17
N PRO A 34 12.64 -2.72 37.86
CA PRO A 34 12.63 -1.37 37.27
C PRO A 34 14.06 -0.89 37.00
N ASN A 35 14.42 -0.68 35.74
CA ASN A 35 15.67 -0.04 35.36
C ASN A 35 15.46 1.49 35.33
N PRO A 36 16.32 2.31 35.97
CA PRO A 36 16.18 3.75 36.04
C PRO A 36 16.26 4.44 34.66
N GLU A 37 15.57 5.57 34.56
CA GLU A 37 15.46 6.43 33.38
C GLU A 37 16.81 6.69 32.68
N PRO A 38 16.89 6.56 31.35
CA PRO A 38 18.07 6.98 30.59
C PRO A 38 18.22 8.50 30.70
N LYS A 39 19.32 8.94 31.33
CA LYS A 39 19.78 10.32 31.28
C LYS A 39 20.03 10.71 29.80
N PRO A 40 19.62 11.89 29.32
CA PRO A 40 19.84 12.29 27.94
C PRO A 40 21.34 12.32 27.62
N ASP A 41 21.76 11.62 26.57
CA ASP A 41 23.07 11.82 25.99
C ASP A 41 23.19 13.28 25.52
N PRO A 42 24.29 13.98 25.86
CA PRO A 42 24.48 15.35 25.41
C PRO A 42 24.60 15.38 23.88
N MET A 43 23.72 16.14 23.23
CA MET A 43 23.80 16.44 21.80
C MET A 43 25.20 16.95 21.45
N PRO A 44 25.76 16.58 20.29
CA PRO A 44 26.95 17.25 19.77
C PRO A 44 26.60 18.72 19.53
N ASN A 45 27.20 19.60 20.32
CA ASN A 45 27.08 21.04 20.13
C ASN A 45 27.64 21.39 18.74
N PRO A 46 27.01 22.26 17.94
CA PRO A 46 27.64 22.82 16.75
C PRO A 46 28.88 23.62 17.19
N PRO A 47 29.93 23.76 16.36
CA PRO A 47 31.12 24.51 16.72
C PRO A 47 30.75 26.00 16.77
N SER A 48 30.35 26.46 17.95
CA SER A 48 30.22 27.87 18.31
C SER A 48 31.61 28.40 18.60
N GLY A 49 32.01 29.41 17.82
CA GLY A 49 33.26 30.13 18.01
C GLY A 49 33.39 30.79 19.38
N GLY A 50 34.64 30.87 19.83
CA GLY A 50 35.07 31.60 21.03
C GLY A 50 36.58 31.78 20.97
N MET A 51 37.01 32.99 20.63
CA MET A 51 38.39 33.47 20.62
C MET A 51 38.96 33.58 22.03
N ASN A 52 40.18 33.11 22.22
CA ASN A 52 41.26 33.65 23.08
C ASN A 52 42.40 32.62 23.01
N GLY A 53 43.66 32.93 22.77
CA GLY A 53 44.41 34.17 22.64
C GLY A 53 45.85 33.69 22.65
N GLY A 54 46.47 33.65 21.48
CA GLY A 54 47.80 33.06 21.29
C GLY A 54 48.50 33.82 20.19
N ASP A 55 49.17 34.90 20.58
CA ASP A 55 50.21 35.55 19.79
C ASP A 55 51.27 34.51 19.43
N THR A 56 51.17 33.95 18.22
CA THR A 56 52.32 33.51 17.44
C THR A 56 51.99 33.77 15.98
N ASN A 57 52.35 34.96 15.52
CA ASN A 57 52.64 35.17 14.12
C ASN A 57 54.10 34.77 13.87
N PRO A 58 54.36 33.72 13.08
CA PRO A 58 55.53 33.68 12.23
C PRO A 58 55.07 33.79 10.77
N GLY A 59 55.56 34.83 10.09
CA GLY A 59 55.81 34.77 8.65
C GLY A 59 54.60 34.52 7.75
N ASN A 60 54.01 35.60 7.29
CA ASN A 60 53.16 35.61 6.11
C ASN A 60 53.95 35.18 4.86
N ASP A 61 53.95 33.88 4.55
CA ASP A 61 54.27 33.30 3.23
C ASP A 61 53.27 32.19 2.79
N GLY A 62 52.23 31.88 3.60
CA GLY A 62 51.40 30.66 3.49
C GLY A 62 50.01 30.77 2.83
N GLY A 63 49.76 31.78 1.98
CA GLY A 63 48.41 32.10 1.47
C GLY A 63 47.72 31.02 0.61
N MET A 64 48.49 30.14 -0.04
CA MET A 64 47.94 29.13 -0.97
C MET A 64 47.71 27.76 -0.31
N GLU A 65 48.62 27.30 0.57
CA GLU A 65 48.49 26.02 1.26
C GLU A 65 47.31 25.98 2.24
N ASN A 66 47.04 27.09 2.96
CA ASN A 66 45.86 27.18 3.83
C ASN A 66 44.55 27.14 3.02
N SER A 67 44.49 27.85 1.89
CA SER A 67 43.31 27.90 1.02
C SER A 67 43.02 26.53 0.36
N ALA A 68 44.06 25.83 -0.11
CA ALA A 68 43.94 24.49 -0.67
C ALA A 68 43.49 23.46 0.38
N GLN A 69 44.05 23.55 1.59
CA GLN A 69 43.66 22.68 2.71
C GLN A 69 42.20 22.90 3.11
N GLN A 70 41.76 24.17 3.21
CA GLN A 70 40.37 24.50 3.51
C GLN A 70 39.40 23.95 2.45
N LEU A 71 39.74 24.05 1.16
CA LEU A 71 38.94 23.49 0.08
C LEU A 71 38.87 21.96 0.15
N SER A 72 40.00 21.30 0.42
CA SER A 72 40.06 19.85 0.60
C SER A 72 39.17 19.37 1.77
N THR A 73 39.25 20.06 2.91
CA THR A 73 38.39 19.78 4.07
C THR A 73 36.91 20.00 3.74
N ALA A 74 36.56 21.10 3.05
CA ALA A 74 35.18 21.37 2.65
C ALA A 74 34.64 20.30 1.68
N LYS A 75 35.44 19.86 0.70
CA LYS A 75 35.06 18.77 -0.23
C LYS A 75 34.87 17.43 0.48
N THR A 76 35.69 17.16 1.49
CA THR A 76 35.55 15.96 2.32
C THR A 76 34.23 15.99 3.10
N ALA A 77 33.89 17.13 3.71
CA ALA A 77 32.63 17.29 4.43
C ALA A 77 31.41 17.07 3.51
N LEU A 78 31.42 17.66 2.31
CA LEU A 78 30.37 17.47 1.32
C LEU A 78 30.24 15.99 0.90
N THR A 79 31.36 15.33 0.61
CA THR A 79 31.40 13.91 0.24
C THR A 79 30.84 13.01 1.34
N ASN A 80 31.21 13.27 2.60
CA ASN A 80 30.67 12.54 3.74
C ASN A 80 29.15 12.67 3.83
N LEU A 81 28.62 13.88 3.62
CA LEU A 81 27.18 14.10 3.61
C LEU A 81 26.50 13.38 2.45
N LEU A 82 27.08 13.41 1.25
CA LEU A 82 26.58 12.69 0.07
C LEU A 82 26.53 11.17 0.27
N SER A 83 27.45 10.59 1.06
CA SER A 83 27.46 9.14 1.33
C SER A 83 26.19 8.63 2.03
N SER A 84 25.46 9.52 2.72
CA SER A 84 24.20 9.21 3.40
C SER A 84 22.97 9.17 2.47
N LYS A 85 23.11 9.53 1.19
CA LYS A 85 22.01 9.72 0.22
C LYS A 85 21.00 8.57 0.23
N ASN A 86 21.45 7.33 0.01
CA ASN A 86 20.55 6.18 -0.12
C ASN A 86 19.78 5.93 1.17
N THR A 87 20.46 5.98 2.32
CA THR A 87 19.83 5.78 3.63
C THR A 87 18.79 6.85 3.90
N ASN A 88 19.12 8.13 3.72
CA ASN A 88 18.22 9.24 4.00
C ASN A 88 17.02 9.26 3.04
N VAL A 89 17.24 9.10 1.73
CA VAL A 89 16.15 9.12 0.73
C VAL A 89 15.19 7.94 0.92
N GLN A 90 15.68 6.76 1.31
CA GLN A 90 14.84 5.58 1.47
C GLN A 90 13.88 5.68 2.68
N MET A 91 14.23 6.45 3.71
CA MET A 91 13.34 6.71 4.86
C MET A 91 12.02 7.38 4.46
N TYR A 92 12.00 8.07 3.31
CA TYR A 92 10.84 8.80 2.80
C TYR A 92 10.13 8.05 1.68
N SER A 93 10.26 6.72 1.60
CA SER A 93 9.62 5.92 0.55
C SER A 93 8.09 6.08 0.47
N ASP A 94 7.42 6.29 1.61
CA ASP A 94 5.98 6.59 1.67
C ASP A 94 5.66 8.11 1.63
N TYR A 95 6.66 8.98 1.42
CA TYR A 95 6.49 10.45 1.38
C TYR A 95 7.13 10.99 0.11
N ALA A 96 6.50 10.71 -1.03
CA ALA A 96 7.06 10.96 -2.36
C ALA A 96 7.53 12.42 -2.55
N LYS A 97 6.75 13.41 -2.10
CA LYS A 97 7.18 14.83 -2.17
C LYS A 97 8.47 15.09 -1.40
N ILE A 98 8.54 14.71 -0.12
CA ILE A 98 9.73 14.89 0.73
C ILE A 98 10.93 14.17 0.10
N LYS A 99 10.71 12.95 -0.39
CA LYS A 99 11.72 12.14 -1.07
C LYS A 99 12.25 12.83 -2.32
N SER A 100 11.37 13.38 -3.15
CA SER A 100 11.71 14.10 -4.37
C SER A 100 12.56 15.33 -4.07
N ASP A 101 12.12 16.18 -3.14
CA ASP A 101 12.82 17.41 -2.77
C ASP A 101 14.20 17.11 -2.18
N LEU A 102 14.30 16.11 -1.30
CA LEU A 102 15.58 15.66 -0.75
C LEU A 102 16.51 15.09 -1.83
N THR A 103 15.96 14.30 -2.77
CA THR A 103 16.73 13.76 -3.90
C THR A 103 17.28 14.86 -4.79
N ALA A 104 16.51 15.93 -5.03
CA ALA A 104 16.96 17.10 -5.78
C ALA A 104 18.09 17.85 -5.07
N ALA A 105 18.01 18.00 -3.74
CA ALA A 105 19.08 18.59 -2.94
C ALA A 105 20.38 17.78 -3.00
N TYR A 106 20.29 16.44 -2.86
CA TYR A 106 21.44 15.56 -3.03
C TYR A 106 22.04 15.67 -4.45
N THR A 107 21.21 15.72 -5.48
CA THR A 107 21.66 15.85 -6.87
C THR A 107 22.40 17.17 -7.12
N SER A 108 21.89 18.27 -6.55
CA SER A 108 22.53 19.60 -6.65
C SER A 108 23.87 19.65 -5.92
N ALA A 109 23.94 19.04 -4.72
CA ALA A 109 25.17 18.91 -3.96
C ALA A 109 26.21 18.02 -4.66
N GLU A 110 25.76 16.93 -5.28
CA GLU A 110 26.58 16.02 -6.07
C GLU A 110 27.20 16.72 -7.29
N ALA A 111 26.42 17.56 -8.00
CA ALA A 111 26.94 18.37 -9.10
C ALA A 111 28.05 19.33 -8.66
N THR A 112 27.94 19.93 -7.47
CA THR A 112 29.01 20.77 -6.90
C THR A 112 30.25 19.95 -6.53
N SER A 113 30.05 18.75 -5.95
CA SER A 113 31.15 17.86 -5.57
C SER A 113 31.96 17.38 -6.79
N GLN A 114 31.28 17.09 -7.90
CA GLN A 114 31.90 16.64 -9.16
C GLN A 114 32.55 17.78 -9.96
N ASN A 115 32.26 19.05 -9.64
CA ASN A 115 32.87 20.19 -10.31
C ASN A 115 34.31 20.40 -9.81
N SER A 116 35.29 20.06 -10.64
CA SER A 116 36.71 20.24 -10.35
C SER A 116 37.09 21.70 -10.06
N SER A 117 36.35 22.66 -10.62
CA SER A 117 36.57 24.10 -10.49
C SER A 117 35.72 24.77 -9.40
N ALA A 118 35.00 23.99 -8.58
CA ALA A 118 34.21 24.53 -7.48
C ALA A 118 35.09 25.28 -6.47
N THR A 119 34.69 26.50 -6.11
CA THR A 119 35.36 27.33 -5.10
C THR A 119 35.04 26.86 -3.68
N LEU A 120 35.81 27.33 -2.70
CA LEU A 120 35.58 27.04 -1.28
C LEU A 120 34.17 27.44 -0.83
N GLU A 121 33.71 28.63 -1.23
CA GLU A 121 32.39 29.18 -0.91
C GLU A 121 31.28 28.35 -1.55
N GLN A 122 31.46 27.91 -2.80
CA GLN A 122 30.50 27.04 -3.49
C GLN A 122 30.34 25.69 -2.76
N VAL A 123 31.46 25.06 -2.37
CA VAL A 123 31.43 23.78 -1.64
C VAL A 123 30.79 23.94 -0.26
N LYS A 124 31.14 25.01 0.48
CA LYS A 124 30.51 25.31 1.78
C LYS A 124 29.01 25.58 1.64
N SER A 125 28.61 26.36 0.64
CA SER A 125 27.21 26.64 0.35
C SER A 125 26.43 25.38 -0.01
N ALA A 126 26.97 24.51 -0.87
CA ALA A 126 26.35 23.23 -1.20
C ALA A 126 26.21 22.31 0.02
N THR A 127 27.24 22.24 0.86
CA THR A 127 27.23 21.46 2.12
C THR A 127 26.13 21.96 3.05
N SER A 128 26.07 23.28 3.30
CA SER A 128 25.05 23.88 4.15
C SER A 128 23.65 23.67 3.59
N THR A 129 23.48 23.81 2.27
CA THR A 129 22.19 23.64 1.59
C THR A 129 21.69 22.20 1.72
N LEU A 130 22.57 21.22 1.50
CA LEU A 130 22.22 19.81 1.66
C LEU A 130 21.88 19.48 3.11
N GLN A 131 22.65 19.99 4.09
CA GLN A 131 22.35 19.78 5.50
C GLN A 131 20.99 20.35 5.89
N THR A 132 20.67 21.56 5.42
CA THR A 132 19.35 22.17 5.61
C THR A 132 18.26 21.31 5.00
N ALA A 133 18.43 20.83 3.76
CA ALA A 133 17.43 19.97 3.11
C ALA A 133 17.19 18.65 3.87
N ILE A 134 18.25 18.03 4.42
CA ILE A 134 18.13 16.83 5.26
C ILE A 134 17.32 17.13 6.52
N ASN A 135 17.60 18.25 7.19
CA ASN A 135 16.88 18.66 8.40
C ASN A 135 15.42 19.01 8.09
N THR A 136 15.17 19.70 6.97
CA THR A 136 13.83 20.02 6.49
C THR A 136 13.02 18.75 6.22
N ALA A 137 13.56 17.78 5.49
CA ALA A 137 12.89 16.52 5.21
C ALA A 137 12.48 15.77 6.49
N ALA A 138 13.38 15.73 7.49
CA ALA A 138 13.09 15.11 8.78
C ALA A 138 11.97 15.84 9.53
N ASN A 139 12.00 17.18 9.54
CA ASN A 139 10.99 17.99 10.18
C ASN A 139 9.63 17.93 9.47
N GLU A 140 9.60 17.98 8.15
CA GLU A 140 8.37 17.86 7.36
C GLU A 140 7.68 16.52 7.59
N LYS A 141 8.44 15.41 7.63
CA LYS A 141 7.89 14.10 7.98
C LYS A 141 7.31 14.11 9.38
N LYS A 142 8.06 14.63 10.36
CA LYS A 142 7.60 14.72 11.76
C LYS A 142 6.28 15.50 11.86
N VAL A 143 6.21 16.69 11.27
CA VAL A 143 5.02 17.55 11.28
C VAL A 143 3.85 16.88 10.55
N PHE A 144 4.11 16.23 9.42
CA PHE A 144 3.08 15.48 8.71
C PHE A 144 2.49 14.37 9.59
N ASP A 145 3.35 13.57 10.20
CA ASP A 145 2.94 12.42 11.03
C ASP A 145 2.14 12.88 12.25
N GLU A 146 2.57 13.95 12.92
CA GLU A 146 1.88 14.55 14.05
C GLU A 146 0.48 15.05 13.65
N ASN A 147 0.37 15.73 12.50
CA ASN A 147 -0.90 16.28 12.02
C ASN A 147 -1.85 15.21 11.41
N ASN A 148 -1.32 14.06 11.00
CA ASN A 148 -2.06 13.02 10.27
C ASN A 148 -1.95 11.64 10.92
N SER A 149 -1.78 11.58 12.25
CA SER A 149 -1.50 10.35 13.00
C SER A 149 -2.49 9.20 12.73
N GLU A 150 -3.79 9.50 12.62
CA GLU A 150 -4.81 8.51 12.28
C GLU A 150 -4.65 7.97 10.85
N LEU A 151 -4.30 8.84 9.89
CA LEU A 151 -4.05 8.43 8.51
C LEU A 151 -2.79 7.57 8.43
N VAL A 152 -1.71 7.97 9.10
CA VAL A 152 -0.45 7.20 9.15
C VAL A 152 -0.69 5.81 9.72
N THR A 153 -1.50 5.72 10.78
CA THR A 153 -1.89 4.44 11.40
C THR A 153 -2.74 3.60 10.45
N ALA A 154 -3.79 4.17 9.84
CA ALA A 154 -4.64 3.47 8.89
C ALA A 154 -3.87 2.96 7.67
N TYR A 155 -2.95 3.76 7.14
CA TYR A 155 -2.10 3.41 6.01
C TYR A 155 -1.10 2.30 6.37
N THR A 156 -0.50 2.36 7.57
CA THR A 156 0.38 1.30 8.08
C THR A 156 -0.36 -0.02 8.20
N ASN A 157 -1.57 0.00 8.79
CA ASN A 157 -2.42 -1.18 8.88
C ASN A 157 -2.79 -1.75 7.49
N LEU A 158 -3.10 -0.89 6.52
CA LEU A 158 -3.37 -1.30 5.15
C LEU A 158 -2.15 -1.98 4.51
N LYS A 159 -0.94 -1.44 4.71
CA LYS A 159 0.30 -2.07 4.23
C LYS A 159 0.54 -3.44 4.86
N THR A 160 0.33 -3.58 6.16
CA THR A 160 0.40 -4.89 6.83
C THR A 160 -0.62 -5.88 6.26
N THR A 161 -1.85 -5.44 5.97
CA THR A 161 -2.85 -6.29 5.31
C THR A 161 -2.42 -6.72 3.90
N LEU A 162 -1.75 -5.84 3.14
CA LEU A 162 -1.21 -6.16 1.81
C LEU A 162 -0.11 -7.23 1.84
N GLU A 163 0.71 -7.28 2.89
CA GLU A 163 1.76 -8.32 3.04
C GLU A 163 1.17 -9.74 3.06
N GLY A 164 -0.08 -9.89 3.54
CA GLY A 164 -0.81 -11.16 3.58
C GLY A 164 -1.50 -11.55 2.27
N GLU A 165 -1.48 -10.73 1.22
CA GLU A 165 -2.24 -10.95 -0.03
C GLU A 165 -1.96 -12.33 -0.65
N ASN A 166 -0.68 -12.65 -0.88
CA ASN A 166 -0.31 -13.88 -1.59
C ASN A 166 -0.76 -15.13 -0.82
N THR A 167 -0.57 -15.13 0.49
CA THR A 167 -1.01 -16.22 1.37
C THR A 167 -2.53 -16.37 1.35
N THR A 168 -3.26 -15.26 1.48
CA THR A 168 -4.73 -15.24 1.43
C THR A 168 -5.23 -15.78 0.08
N LEU A 169 -4.71 -15.28 -1.03
CA LEU A 169 -5.18 -15.65 -2.37
C LEU A 169 -4.81 -17.10 -2.75
N ALA A 170 -3.70 -17.64 -2.21
CA ALA A 170 -3.30 -19.02 -2.44
C ALA A 170 -4.32 -20.03 -1.91
N ALA A 171 -4.98 -19.74 -0.79
CA ALA A 171 -6.01 -20.58 -0.15
C ALA A 171 -7.31 -20.75 -0.96
N PHE A 172 -7.39 -20.14 -2.15
CA PHE A 172 -8.50 -20.26 -3.08
C PHE A 172 -8.13 -20.98 -4.39
N ASN A 173 -6.88 -21.41 -4.53
CA ASN A 173 -6.44 -22.17 -5.71
C ASN A 173 -6.89 -23.64 -5.65
N ASP A 174 -7.29 -24.13 -4.48
CA ASP A 174 -7.62 -25.54 -4.24
C ASP A 174 -8.96 -25.96 -4.86
N SER A 175 -9.82 -25.02 -5.25
CA SER A 175 -11.12 -25.32 -5.86
C SER A 175 -11.56 -24.25 -6.84
N ALA A 176 -12.06 -24.68 -8.00
CA ALA A 176 -12.66 -23.81 -9.00
C ALA A 176 -13.95 -23.11 -8.50
N ASN A 177 -14.61 -23.66 -7.47
CA ASN A 177 -15.84 -23.12 -6.90
C ASN A 177 -15.62 -21.74 -6.26
N TYR A 178 -14.40 -21.43 -5.84
CA TYR A 178 -14.10 -20.18 -5.11
C TYR A 178 -13.69 -19.01 -6.02
N GLY A 179 -13.82 -19.15 -7.34
CA GLY A 179 -13.39 -18.11 -8.30
C GLY A 179 -14.02 -16.74 -8.05
N GLY A 180 -15.30 -16.70 -7.64
CA GLY A 180 -16.00 -15.45 -7.30
C GLY A 180 -15.41 -14.77 -6.06
N ILE A 181 -15.17 -15.53 -4.99
CA ILE A 181 -14.57 -15.05 -3.74
C ILE A 181 -13.17 -14.51 -4.02
N LYS A 182 -12.35 -15.26 -4.76
CA LYS A 182 -11.00 -14.86 -5.15
C LYS A 182 -10.99 -13.58 -5.97
N THR A 183 -11.89 -13.45 -6.95
CA THR A 183 -12.00 -12.25 -7.81
C THR A 183 -12.35 -11.01 -6.98
N HIS A 184 -13.28 -11.14 -6.03
CA HIS A 184 -13.64 -10.05 -5.13
C HIS A 184 -12.45 -9.60 -4.28
N LEU A 185 -11.75 -10.54 -3.63
CA LEU A 185 -10.56 -10.24 -2.83
C LEU A 185 -9.45 -9.59 -3.66
N MET A 186 -9.17 -10.10 -4.87
CA MET A 186 -8.20 -9.48 -5.79
C MET A 186 -8.56 -8.03 -6.11
N SER A 187 -9.85 -7.72 -6.31
CA SER A 187 -10.30 -6.34 -6.52
C SER A 187 -10.03 -5.44 -5.32
N LEU A 188 -10.29 -5.92 -4.10
CA LEU A 188 -10.00 -5.18 -2.87
C LEU A 188 -8.49 -4.95 -2.68
N TYR A 189 -7.66 -5.98 -2.90
CA TYR A 189 -6.20 -5.86 -2.85
C TYR A 189 -5.65 -4.88 -3.90
N ASN A 190 -6.21 -4.85 -5.11
CA ASN A 190 -5.82 -3.88 -6.14
C ASN A 190 -6.19 -2.44 -5.76
N GLN A 191 -7.34 -2.23 -5.13
CA GLN A 191 -7.72 -0.92 -4.59
C GLN A 191 -6.75 -0.48 -3.49
N ALA A 192 -6.40 -1.40 -2.57
CA ALA A 192 -5.40 -1.15 -1.53
C ALA A 192 -4.03 -0.78 -2.12
N LYS A 193 -3.55 -1.52 -3.13
CA LYS A 193 -2.30 -1.22 -3.85
C LYS A 193 -2.32 0.14 -4.52
N THR A 194 -3.46 0.56 -5.07
CA THR A 194 -3.61 1.88 -5.70
C THR A 194 -3.41 2.99 -4.67
N ILE A 195 -3.98 2.82 -3.47
CA ILE A 195 -3.78 3.73 -2.34
C ILE A 195 -2.31 3.78 -1.93
N THR A 196 -1.67 2.62 -1.69
CA THR A 196 -0.29 2.59 -1.18
C THR A 196 0.75 3.01 -2.22
N THR A 197 0.47 2.82 -3.52
CA THR A 197 1.34 3.32 -4.59
C THR A 197 1.31 4.85 -4.68
N SER A 198 0.20 5.48 -4.26
CA SER A 198 0.08 6.94 -4.20
C SER A 198 0.85 7.56 -3.03
N THR A 199 1.34 6.74 -2.09
CA THR A 199 2.08 7.14 -0.87
C THR A 199 1.23 7.95 0.14
N LEU A 200 1.75 8.22 1.34
CA LEU A 200 1.09 9.07 2.34
C LEU A 200 1.08 10.54 1.94
N LEU A 201 2.12 10.98 1.25
CA LEU A 201 2.26 12.32 0.70
C LEU A 201 2.82 12.22 -0.71
N ASN A 202 1.95 12.30 -1.72
CA ASN A 202 2.34 12.18 -3.12
C ASN A 202 3.18 13.38 -3.60
N ASP A 203 3.73 13.31 -4.81
CA ASP A 203 4.60 14.37 -5.37
C ASP A 203 3.89 15.73 -5.53
N ALA A 204 2.55 15.73 -5.62
CA ALA A 204 1.74 16.95 -5.63
C ALA A 204 1.47 17.52 -4.22
N GLY A 205 1.99 16.89 -3.16
CA GLY A 205 1.76 17.26 -1.77
C GLY A 205 0.36 16.89 -1.27
N GLN A 206 -0.28 15.90 -1.89
CA GLN A 206 -1.62 15.44 -1.52
C GLN A 206 -1.55 14.09 -0.81
N SER A 207 -2.50 13.86 0.09
CA SER A 207 -2.63 12.63 0.86
C SER A 207 -3.85 11.82 0.46
N PRO A 208 -3.81 10.49 0.60
CA PRO A 208 -4.98 9.66 0.41
C PRO A 208 -6.07 10.00 1.44
N ASN A 209 -7.33 9.85 1.05
CA ASN A 209 -8.45 10.05 1.95
C ASN A 209 -8.44 8.97 3.05
N LYS A 210 -8.28 9.38 4.31
CA LYS A 210 -8.24 8.51 5.50
C LYS A 210 -9.40 7.52 5.55
N ASP A 211 -10.63 7.99 5.35
CA ASP A 211 -11.83 7.15 5.47
C ASP A 211 -11.85 6.07 4.39
N ASN A 212 -11.35 6.39 3.19
CA ASN A 212 -11.18 5.40 2.12
C ASN A 212 -10.10 4.35 2.47
N VAL A 213 -8.97 4.76 3.07
CA VAL A 213 -7.94 3.83 3.56
C VAL A 213 -8.51 2.87 4.59
N VAL A 214 -9.22 3.40 5.59
CA VAL A 214 -9.87 2.62 6.66
C VAL A 214 -10.92 1.67 6.07
N LYS A 215 -11.77 2.18 5.17
CA LYS A 215 -12.82 1.39 4.53
C LYS A 215 -12.26 0.21 3.76
N ILE A 216 -11.28 0.43 2.87
CA ILE A 216 -10.69 -0.64 2.07
C ILE A 216 -10.00 -1.68 2.97
N ASN A 217 -9.25 -1.22 3.99
CA ASN A 217 -8.64 -2.16 4.94
C ASN A 217 -9.71 -3.00 5.64
N LYS A 218 -10.79 -2.36 6.10
CA LYS A 218 -11.91 -3.05 6.74
C LYS A 218 -12.57 -4.08 5.82
N GLU A 219 -12.88 -3.70 4.58
CA GLU A 219 -13.49 -4.60 3.59
C GLU A 219 -12.62 -5.83 3.32
N ILE A 220 -11.29 -5.68 3.26
CA ILE A 220 -10.37 -6.82 3.16
C ILE A 220 -10.46 -7.68 4.43
N THR A 221 -10.29 -7.09 5.61
CA THR A 221 -10.29 -7.84 6.88
C THR A 221 -11.61 -8.56 7.16
N ASP A 222 -12.74 -7.95 6.80
CA ASP A 222 -14.07 -8.56 6.91
C ASP A 222 -14.22 -9.72 5.92
N SER A 223 -13.73 -9.56 4.67
CA SER A 223 -13.81 -10.59 3.63
C SER A 223 -12.96 -11.83 3.92
N ILE A 224 -11.86 -11.66 4.66
CA ILE A 224 -10.99 -12.76 5.09
C ILE A 224 -11.33 -13.27 6.50
N ASN A 225 -12.35 -12.71 7.14
CA ASN A 225 -12.79 -13.17 8.45
C ASN A 225 -13.15 -14.67 8.39
N PRO A 226 -12.54 -15.54 9.21
CA PRO A 226 -12.70 -16.99 9.07
C PRO A 226 -14.16 -17.45 9.11
N THR A 227 -15.00 -16.84 9.94
CA THR A 227 -16.41 -17.24 10.09
C THR A 227 -17.19 -16.95 8.82
N LEU A 228 -17.13 -15.69 8.33
CA LEU A 228 -17.84 -15.28 7.12
C LEU A 228 -17.28 -16.00 5.90
N LEU A 229 -15.96 -16.13 5.83
CA LEU A 229 -15.28 -16.78 4.71
C LEU A 229 -15.64 -18.26 4.60
N ASN A 230 -15.64 -19.00 5.71
CA ASN A 230 -16.02 -20.41 5.71
C ASN A 230 -17.49 -20.61 5.32
N GLN A 231 -18.38 -19.69 5.73
CA GLN A 231 -19.77 -19.70 5.29
C GLN A 231 -19.89 -19.46 3.77
N GLN A 232 -19.15 -18.50 3.22
CA GLN A 232 -19.12 -18.26 1.78
C GLN A 232 -18.56 -19.46 0.99
N LYS A 233 -17.50 -20.11 1.49
CA LYS A 233 -16.96 -21.34 0.91
C LYS A 233 -17.98 -22.47 0.91
N ALA A 234 -18.65 -22.72 2.04
CA ALA A 234 -19.69 -23.75 2.14
C ALA A 234 -20.86 -23.48 1.18
N ASN A 235 -21.28 -22.22 1.03
CA ASN A 235 -22.31 -21.84 0.07
C ASN A 235 -21.86 -22.08 -1.38
N ALA A 236 -20.60 -21.76 -1.71
CA ALA A 236 -20.04 -22.00 -3.04
C ALA A 236 -19.99 -23.50 -3.36
N ASP A 237 -19.59 -24.34 -2.40
CA ASP A 237 -19.57 -25.78 -2.57
C ASP A 237 -20.98 -26.38 -2.70
N MET A 238 -21.95 -25.90 -1.91
CA MET A 238 -23.34 -26.31 -2.04
C MET A 238 -23.92 -25.93 -3.41
N LEU A 239 -23.62 -24.73 -3.90
CA LEU A 239 -24.05 -24.31 -5.24
C LEU A 239 -23.44 -25.21 -6.33
N ALA A 240 -22.18 -25.60 -6.18
CA ALA A 240 -21.49 -26.44 -7.15
C ALA A 240 -21.98 -27.90 -7.15
N THR A 241 -22.33 -28.43 -5.97
CA THR A 241 -22.59 -29.87 -5.78
C THR A 241 -24.07 -30.23 -5.61
N SER A 242 -24.85 -29.37 -4.96
CA SER A 242 -26.24 -29.65 -4.58
C SER A 242 -27.27 -28.91 -5.44
N PHE A 243 -26.86 -27.90 -6.20
CA PHE A 243 -27.76 -27.22 -7.13
C PHE A 243 -28.00 -28.10 -8.35
N THR A 244 -29.00 -28.97 -8.26
CA THR A 244 -29.45 -29.74 -9.40
C THR A 244 -30.18 -28.79 -10.35
N LYS A 245 -29.55 -28.44 -11.49
CA LYS A 245 -30.26 -27.80 -12.60
C LYS A 245 -31.25 -28.81 -13.16
N GLN A 246 -32.46 -28.83 -12.61
CA GLN A 246 -33.56 -29.57 -13.22
C GLN A 246 -33.95 -28.82 -14.49
N VAL A 247 -33.67 -29.42 -15.65
CA VAL A 247 -34.32 -29.00 -16.89
C VAL A 247 -35.79 -29.32 -16.69
N LEU A 248 -36.68 -28.34 -16.90
CA LEU A 248 -38.11 -28.56 -16.86
C LEU A 248 -38.44 -29.68 -17.85
N ASN A 249 -38.82 -30.84 -17.32
CA ASN A 249 -39.31 -31.96 -18.09
C ASN A 249 -40.84 -31.86 -18.10
N ASP A 250 -41.39 -31.55 -19.27
CA ASP A 250 -42.82 -31.41 -19.48
C ASP A 250 -43.60 -32.67 -19.07
N ALA A 251 -43.02 -33.86 -19.28
CA ALA A 251 -43.59 -35.14 -18.87
C ALA A 251 -43.66 -35.32 -17.33
N GLN A 252 -42.93 -34.51 -16.56
CA GLN A 252 -42.95 -34.53 -15.09
C GLN A 252 -43.75 -33.37 -14.48
N LEU A 253 -44.27 -32.46 -15.31
CA LEU A 253 -45.22 -31.44 -14.88
C LEU A 253 -46.61 -32.07 -14.75
N THR A 254 -46.92 -32.59 -13.56
CA THR A 254 -48.28 -33.07 -13.27
C THR A 254 -49.15 -31.88 -12.85
N SER A 255 -50.35 -31.79 -13.43
CA SER A 255 -51.42 -31.01 -12.81
C SER A 255 -51.65 -31.59 -11.43
N GLY A 256 -51.43 -30.80 -10.37
CA GLY A 256 -51.62 -31.25 -8.99
C GLY A 256 -52.97 -31.95 -8.80
N SER A 257 -53.04 -32.86 -7.82
CA SER A 257 -54.05 -33.89 -7.58
C SER A 257 -55.50 -33.42 -7.27
N SER A 258 -55.98 -32.37 -7.92
CA SER A 258 -57.40 -32.05 -8.00
C SER A 258 -57.87 -32.32 -9.43
N GLU A 259 -58.31 -33.56 -9.66
CA GLU A 259 -58.80 -34.06 -10.95
C GLU A 259 -60.02 -33.32 -11.51
N THR A 260 -60.59 -32.35 -10.80
CA THR A 260 -61.90 -31.79 -11.15
C THR A 260 -61.90 -30.40 -11.77
N SER A 261 -60.75 -29.74 -12.04
CA SER A 261 -60.82 -28.38 -12.59
C SER A 261 -59.77 -27.90 -13.60
N MET A 262 -58.73 -28.67 -13.97
CA MET A 262 -57.65 -28.12 -14.81
C MET A 262 -57.31 -28.89 -16.08
N GLN A 263 -58.13 -29.87 -16.50
CA GLN A 263 -57.83 -30.74 -17.65
C GLN A 263 -57.99 -30.07 -19.04
N THR A 264 -58.43 -28.81 -19.13
CA THR A 264 -58.75 -28.17 -20.41
C THR A 264 -57.85 -26.97 -20.77
N GLN A 265 -56.84 -26.65 -19.97
CA GLN A 265 -55.89 -25.57 -20.30
C GLN A 265 -54.48 -26.15 -20.29
N PRO A 266 -53.83 -26.35 -21.46
CA PRO A 266 -52.45 -26.79 -21.50
C PRO A 266 -51.60 -25.78 -20.71
N GLN A 267 -50.85 -26.26 -19.73
CA GLN A 267 -49.91 -25.42 -19.00
C GLN A 267 -48.92 -24.83 -20.02
N PRO A 268 -48.77 -23.49 -20.11
CA PRO A 268 -47.87 -22.90 -21.08
C PRO A 268 -46.43 -23.32 -20.76
N GLY A 269 -45.75 -23.99 -21.70
CA GLY A 269 -44.39 -24.55 -21.54
C GLY A 269 -43.27 -23.53 -21.29
N ASN A 270 -43.60 -22.26 -21.06
CA ASN A 270 -42.66 -21.18 -20.75
C ASN A 270 -42.87 -20.70 -19.31
N TYR A 271 -42.56 -21.54 -18.32
CA TYR A 271 -42.39 -21.07 -16.96
C TYR A 271 -40.99 -20.46 -16.80
N SER A 272 -40.93 -19.20 -16.34
CA SER A 272 -39.73 -18.63 -15.74
C SER A 272 -39.92 -18.60 -14.23
N PHE A 273 -38.96 -19.14 -13.47
CA PHE A 273 -38.93 -18.95 -12.03
C PHE A 273 -38.43 -17.54 -11.72
N VAL A 274 -39.20 -16.79 -10.93
CA VAL A 274 -38.76 -15.53 -10.33
C VAL A 274 -38.49 -15.81 -8.86
N GLY A 275 -37.24 -15.62 -8.44
CA GLY A 275 -36.88 -15.63 -7.02
C GLY A 275 -37.22 -14.27 -6.41
N TYR A 276 -37.88 -14.26 -5.26
CA TYR A 276 -38.17 -13.04 -4.52
C TYR A 276 -37.16 -12.90 -3.38
N SER A 277 -36.63 -11.69 -3.18
CA SER A 277 -35.73 -11.37 -2.07
C SER A 277 -36.48 -11.09 -0.76
N VAL A 278 -37.80 -11.27 -0.72
CA VAL A 278 -38.69 -11.01 0.42
C VAL A 278 -39.68 -12.17 0.59
N ASP A 279 -40.14 -12.38 1.82
CA ASP A 279 -41.15 -13.39 2.14
C ASP A 279 -42.53 -12.97 1.61
N VAL A 280 -42.99 -13.66 0.56
CA VAL A 280 -44.27 -13.41 -0.12
C VAL A 280 -45.49 -13.92 0.67
N THR A 281 -45.31 -14.43 1.88
CA THR A 281 -46.40 -14.94 2.73
C THR A 281 -46.91 -13.93 3.77
N THR A 282 -46.29 -12.75 3.87
CA THR A 282 -46.47 -11.80 5.00
C THR A 282 -47.62 -10.78 4.84
N GLY A 283 -48.57 -11.01 3.93
CA GLY A 283 -49.77 -10.18 3.81
C GLY A 283 -50.83 -10.53 4.88
N SER A 284 -51.42 -9.53 5.54
CA SER A 284 -52.55 -9.73 6.46
C SER A 284 -53.64 -10.57 5.77
N ASN A 285 -54.01 -11.70 6.38
CA ASN A 285 -54.98 -12.71 5.93
C ASN A 285 -54.47 -13.86 5.03
N ASN A 286 -53.18 -14.23 5.02
CA ASN A 286 -52.67 -15.29 4.14
C ASN A 286 -52.96 -15.02 2.65
N ALA A 287 -53.22 -13.76 2.29
CA ALA A 287 -53.50 -13.35 0.93
C ALA A 287 -52.20 -13.42 0.13
N ARG A 288 -51.92 -14.59 -0.44
CA ARG A 288 -50.90 -14.72 -1.49
C ARG A 288 -51.19 -13.67 -2.56
N PRO A 289 -50.19 -12.94 -3.06
CA PRO A 289 -50.43 -11.94 -4.08
C PRO A 289 -51.15 -12.57 -5.28
N ASN A 290 -52.24 -11.94 -5.73
CA ASN A 290 -52.97 -12.33 -6.94
C ASN A 290 -52.17 -11.86 -8.17
N TRP A 291 -51.04 -12.50 -8.42
CA TRP A 291 -50.24 -12.28 -9.61
C TRP A 291 -50.66 -13.29 -10.66
N ASN A 292 -51.38 -12.81 -11.67
CA ASN A 292 -51.44 -13.52 -12.93
C ASN A 292 -50.01 -13.51 -13.49
N PHE A 293 -49.40 -14.69 -13.61
CA PHE A 293 -48.09 -14.85 -14.23
C PHE A 293 -48.00 -13.99 -15.50
N ALA A 294 -46.92 -13.22 -15.61
CA ALA A 294 -46.71 -12.37 -16.78
C ALA A 294 -46.68 -13.25 -18.04
N GLN A 295 -47.74 -13.18 -18.86
CA GLN A 295 -47.69 -13.70 -20.21
C GLN A 295 -46.56 -12.94 -20.93
N ARG A 296 -45.51 -13.64 -21.38
CA ARG A 296 -44.52 -13.04 -22.30
C ARG A 296 -45.27 -12.54 -23.54
N LYS A 297 -45.61 -11.26 -23.60
CA LYS A 297 -45.87 -10.58 -24.87
C LYS A 297 -44.50 -10.17 -25.41
N VAL A 298 -44.00 -10.94 -26.36
CA VAL A 298 -42.91 -10.49 -27.22
C VAL A 298 -43.52 -9.44 -28.15
N TRP A 299 -43.04 -8.21 -28.06
CA TRP A 299 -43.24 -7.18 -29.08
C TRP A 299 -42.09 -7.25 -30.07
#